data_AF-A0A2U3LTE2-F1
#
_entry.id   AF-A0A2U3LTE2-F1
#
_cell.length_a   1.000
_cell.length_b   1.000
_cell.length_c   1.000
_cell.angle_alpha   90.00
_cell.angle_beta   90.00
_cell.angle_gamma   90.00
#
_symmetry.space_group_name_H-M   'P 1'
#
loop_
_entity.id
_entity.type
_entity.pdbx_description
1 polymer ?
#
loop_
_entity_poly.entity_id
_entity_poly.type
_entity_poly.pdbx_seq_one_letter_code
_entity_poly.pdbx_strand_id
1 'polypeptide(L)'
;MLSDMGGIYTLGVQPGTRIRNNLIHDIASFTYGGWGIYPDEGSSEMLIENNIVYHCKSAGFHQHYGRENVVRNNIFALNRENQLMRTRAEPHISFLFERNIVYFDQGRLLGSNWSGEGFKMDGNVYFDTRSPDIRFEGKSFEEWKAAGHDTKSIVADPLFVNPANFDFRLRAGSPALKMGFQQIDISTVGPRAPAGQ
;
A
#
# COMPACT_ATOMS: atom_id res chain seq x y z
N MET A 1 15.53 10.06 -17.64
CA MET A 1 14.56 9.38 -16.77
C MET A 1 13.52 10.40 -16.33
N LEU A 2 12.26 9.99 -16.21
CA LEU A 2 11.13 10.84 -15.85
C LEU A 2 11.08 11.10 -14.33
N SER A 3 10.40 12.17 -13.93
CA SER A 3 10.07 12.53 -12.55
C SER A 3 8.55 12.55 -12.38
N ASP A 4 8.08 12.57 -11.13
CA ASP A 4 6.65 12.47 -10.77
C ASP A 4 6.00 11.14 -11.21
N MET A 5 6.81 10.07 -11.21
CA MET A 5 6.45 8.80 -11.81
C MET A 5 5.57 7.94 -10.89
N GLY A 6 4.42 7.49 -11.40
CA GLY A 6 3.59 6.44 -10.82
C GLY A 6 3.53 5.21 -11.73
N GLY A 7 3.52 3.99 -11.17
CA GLY A 7 3.24 2.77 -11.94
C GLY A 7 1.81 2.78 -12.48
N ILE A 8 0.86 3.19 -11.64
CA ILE A 8 -0.45 3.69 -12.05
C ILE A 8 -0.62 5.11 -11.48
N TYR A 9 -0.75 6.07 -12.38
CA TYR A 9 -0.96 7.49 -12.09
C TYR A 9 -2.39 7.87 -12.46
N THR A 10 -3.09 8.58 -11.57
CA THR A 10 -4.45 9.10 -11.84
C THR A 10 -4.56 10.56 -11.45
N LEU A 11 -5.51 11.27 -12.05
CA LEU A 11 -5.70 12.71 -11.86
C LEU A 11 -7.19 13.08 -11.84
N GLY A 12 -7.60 13.83 -10.81
CA GLY A 12 -8.94 14.38 -10.67
C GLY A 12 -10.02 13.41 -10.20
N VAL A 13 -11.24 13.92 -10.00
CA VAL A 13 -12.38 13.16 -9.49
C VAL A 13 -12.86 12.15 -10.55
N GLN A 14 -12.84 10.86 -10.21
CA GLN A 14 -13.11 9.78 -11.17
C GLN A 14 -13.96 8.64 -10.55
N PRO A 15 -15.22 8.90 -10.16
CA PRO A 15 -16.05 7.91 -9.48
C PRO A 15 -16.27 6.67 -10.35
N GLY A 16 -16.24 5.50 -9.70
CA GLY A 16 -16.39 4.21 -10.39
C GLY A 16 -15.08 3.64 -10.95
N THR A 17 -13.97 4.37 -10.88
CA THR A 17 -12.65 3.85 -11.26
C THR A 17 -12.22 2.73 -10.31
N ARG A 18 -11.70 1.64 -10.89
CA ARG A 18 -11.22 0.48 -10.14
C ARG A 18 -9.80 0.09 -10.57
N ILE A 19 -8.84 0.24 -9.67
CA ILE A 19 -7.48 -0.28 -9.83
C ILE A 19 -7.41 -1.61 -9.08
N ARG A 20 -7.50 -2.73 -9.81
CA ARG A 20 -7.55 -4.04 -9.17
C ARG A 20 -6.80 -5.14 -9.91
N ASN A 21 -6.33 -6.12 -9.14
CA ASN A 21 -5.69 -7.33 -9.67
C ASN A 21 -4.45 -7.03 -10.51
N ASN A 22 -3.69 -5.99 -10.11
CA ASN A 22 -2.43 -5.62 -10.76
C ASN A 22 -1.22 -6.16 -10.00
N LEU A 23 -0.16 -6.45 -10.75
CA LEU A 23 1.19 -6.66 -10.24
C LEU A 23 2.06 -5.49 -10.72
N ILE A 24 2.52 -4.66 -9.78
CA ILE A 24 3.25 -3.40 -10.07
C ILE A 24 4.58 -3.44 -9.33
N HIS A 25 5.69 -3.32 -10.04
CA HIS A 25 7.00 -3.40 -9.39
C HIS A 25 8.13 -2.66 -10.10
N ASP A 26 9.22 -2.48 -9.35
CA ASP A 26 10.47 -1.83 -9.81
C ASP A 26 10.24 -0.43 -10.39
N ILE A 27 9.35 0.33 -9.75
CA ILE A 27 9.01 1.69 -10.14
C ILE A 27 10.06 2.66 -9.56
N ALA A 28 10.88 3.25 -10.43
CA ALA A 28 11.94 4.19 -10.04
C ALA A 28 11.92 5.50 -10.86
N SER A 29 12.17 6.62 -10.19
CA SER A 29 12.34 7.95 -10.81
C SER A 29 13.80 8.43 -10.74
N PHE A 30 14.15 9.43 -11.55
CA PHE A 30 15.48 10.04 -11.47
C PHE A 30 15.62 10.84 -10.17
N THR A 31 14.82 11.89 -10.03
CA THR A 31 14.85 12.78 -8.86
C THR A 31 13.65 12.51 -7.97
N TYR A 32 12.45 12.81 -8.47
CA TYR A 32 11.22 12.90 -7.68
C TYR A 32 10.21 11.83 -8.10
N GLY A 33 9.61 11.18 -7.12
CA GLY A 33 8.58 10.15 -7.31
C GLY A 33 9.14 8.74 -7.49
N GLY A 34 8.39 7.89 -8.18
CA GLY A 34 8.65 6.46 -8.23
C GLY A 34 7.74 5.73 -7.27
N TRP A 35 6.43 5.91 -7.45
CA TRP A 35 5.37 5.35 -6.63
C TRP A 35 4.62 4.24 -7.34
N GLY A 36 4.20 3.21 -6.62
CA GLY A 36 3.45 2.11 -7.23
C GLY A 36 2.08 2.55 -7.75
N ILE A 37 1.16 2.84 -6.84
CA ILE A 37 -0.16 3.42 -7.15
C ILE A 37 -0.20 4.83 -6.59
N TYR A 38 -0.41 5.81 -7.46
CA TYR A 38 -0.32 7.24 -7.15
C TYR A 38 -1.61 7.98 -7.55
N PRO A 39 -2.63 8.01 -6.67
CA PRO A 39 -3.76 8.90 -6.79
C PRO A 39 -3.33 10.35 -6.55
N ASP A 40 -3.10 11.06 -7.66
CA ASP A 40 -2.60 12.42 -7.67
C ASP A 40 -3.71 13.45 -7.98
N GLU A 41 -3.43 14.72 -7.73
CA GLU A 41 -4.19 15.89 -8.19
C GLU A 41 -5.71 15.74 -8.03
N GLY A 42 -6.16 15.38 -6.81
CA GLY A 42 -7.57 15.28 -6.49
C GLY A 42 -8.24 13.97 -6.87
N SER A 43 -7.46 12.92 -7.19
CA SER A 43 -7.97 11.57 -7.42
C SER A 43 -8.89 11.10 -6.31
N SER A 44 -10.16 10.82 -6.65
CA SER A 44 -11.23 10.64 -5.67
C SER A 44 -12.25 9.58 -6.07
N GLU A 45 -12.89 8.97 -5.06
CA GLU A 45 -13.98 7.99 -5.19
C GLU A 45 -13.58 6.72 -5.96
N MET A 46 -12.32 6.33 -5.80
CA MET A 46 -11.74 5.16 -6.45
C MET A 46 -11.73 3.93 -5.55
N LEU A 47 -11.82 2.76 -6.16
CA LEU A 47 -11.55 1.49 -5.50
C LEU A 47 -10.18 0.94 -5.93
N ILE A 48 -9.29 0.76 -4.97
CA ILE A 48 -7.93 0.23 -5.16
C ILE A 48 -7.83 -1.08 -4.37
N GLU A 49 -7.97 -2.22 -5.03
CA GLU A 49 -8.06 -3.52 -4.35
C GLU A 49 -7.34 -4.67 -5.02
N ASN A 50 -6.87 -5.64 -4.24
CA ASN A 50 -6.25 -6.88 -4.76
C ASN A 50 -5.02 -6.64 -5.64
N ASN A 51 -4.25 -5.58 -5.37
CA ASN A 51 -2.99 -5.32 -6.06
C ASN A 51 -1.81 -5.82 -5.24
N ILE A 52 -0.76 -6.27 -5.94
CA ILE A 52 0.55 -6.54 -5.37
C ILE A 52 1.52 -5.50 -5.91
N VAL A 53 2.09 -4.71 -5.01
CA VAL A 53 2.93 -3.55 -5.35
C VAL A 53 4.23 -3.62 -4.57
N TYR A 54 5.37 -3.70 -5.26
CA TYR A 54 6.66 -3.83 -4.56
C TYR A 54 7.83 -3.13 -5.23
N HIS A 55 8.94 -2.98 -4.52
CA HIS A 55 10.18 -2.40 -5.06
C HIS A 55 10.03 -1.00 -5.67
N CYS A 56 9.08 -0.19 -5.18
CA CYS A 56 8.97 1.19 -5.61
C CYS A 56 9.99 2.07 -4.87
N LYS A 57 10.55 3.07 -5.57
CA LYS A 57 11.56 3.98 -5.00
C LYS A 57 10.99 4.77 -3.82
N SER A 58 9.91 5.53 -4.04
CA SER A 58 9.39 6.45 -3.01
C SER A 58 8.35 5.82 -2.09
N ALA A 59 7.35 5.13 -2.63
CA ALA A 59 6.41 4.28 -1.87
C ALA A 59 5.54 3.38 -2.76
N GLY A 60 4.96 2.32 -2.20
CA GLY A 60 4.03 1.47 -2.93
C GLY A 60 2.67 2.14 -3.16
N PHE A 61 2.23 2.96 -2.21
CA PHE A 61 1.03 3.78 -2.31
C PHE A 61 1.33 5.23 -1.93
N HIS A 62 0.80 6.18 -2.69
CA HIS A 62 0.89 7.60 -2.35
C HIS A 62 -0.42 8.32 -2.65
N GLN A 63 -1.09 8.87 -1.63
CA GLN A 63 -2.17 9.83 -1.83
C GLN A 63 -1.59 11.26 -1.83
N HIS A 64 -1.72 12.02 -2.92
CA HIS A 64 -1.37 13.45 -2.87
C HIS A 64 -2.45 14.25 -2.13
N TYR A 65 -3.61 14.41 -2.77
CA TYR A 65 -4.85 14.96 -2.21
C TYR A 65 -6.05 14.41 -2.99
N GLY A 66 -7.24 14.43 -2.42
CA GLY A 66 -8.44 13.79 -2.96
C GLY A 66 -9.39 13.33 -1.85
N ARG A 67 -10.45 12.61 -2.22
CA ARG A 67 -11.48 12.15 -1.26
C ARG A 67 -11.96 10.74 -1.50
N GLU A 68 -12.28 10.08 -0.39
CA GLU A 68 -13.07 8.84 -0.34
C GLU A 68 -12.54 7.70 -1.22
N ASN A 69 -11.23 7.61 -1.43
CA ASN A 69 -10.62 6.45 -2.05
C ASN A 69 -10.66 5.26 -1.08
N VAL A 70 -11.01 4.08 -1.57
CA VAL A 70 -10.98 2.84 -0.78
C VAL A 70 -9.81 2.00 -1.22
N VAL A 71 -8.82 1.85 -0.33
CA VAL A 71 -7.60 1.06 -0.54
C VAL A 71 -7.67 -0.18 0.34
N ARG A 72 -7.96 -1.34 -0.26
CA ARG A 72 -8.20 -2.56 0.52
C ARG A 72 -7.65 -3.84 -0.08
N ASN A 73 -7.28 -4.80 0.76
CA ASN A 73 -6.84 -6.12 0.29
C ASN A 73 -5.66 -6.05 -0.69
N ASN A 74 -4.73 -5.11 -0.49
CA ASN A 74 -3.51 -5.00 -1.30
C ASN A 74 -2.30 -5.49 -0.51
N ILE A 75 -1.24 -5.84 -1.22
CA ILE A 75 0.09 -6.09 -0.67
C ILE A 75 1.01 -4.96 -1.14
N PHE A 76 1.57 -4.21 -0.20
CA PHE A 76 2.62 -3.23 -0.45
C PHE A 76 3.91 -3.75 0.17
N ALA A 77 4.92 -4.05 -0.64
CA ALA A 77 6.10 -4.76 -0.16
C ALA A 77 7.43 -4.14 -0.59
N LEU A 78 8.44 -4.19 0.28
CA LEU A 78 9.85 -3.97 -0.07
C LEU A 78 10.12 -2.64 -0.80
N ASN A 79 9.40 -1.57 -0.48
CA ASN A 79 9.66 -0.25 -1.07
C ASN A 79 10.86 0.40 -0.39
N ARG A 80 11.59 1.26 -1.12
CA ARG A 80 12.93 1.71 -0.70
C ARG A 80 12.92 2.82 0.35
N GLU A 81 12.26 3.93 0.06
CA GLU A 81 12.28 5.10 0.94
C GLU A 81 11.19 5.02 2.01
N ASN A 82 9.95 4.81 1.59
CA ASN A 82 8.77 4.69 2.44
C ASN A 82 7.88 3.57 1.93
N GLN A 83 6.97 3.05 2.76
CA GLN A 83 5.99 2.06 2.30
C GLN A 83 4.71 2.72 1.81
N LEU A 84 4.23 3.70 2.58
CA LEU A 84 3.02 4.48 2.30
C LEU A 84 3.35 5.97 2.38
N MET A 85 2.72 6.77 1.53
CA MET A 85 2.87 8.23 1.55
C MET A 85 1.51 8.93 1.48
N ARG A 86 1.44 10.08 2.15
CA ARG A 86 0.36 11.04 2.01
C ARG A 86 0.94 12.45 2.06
N THR A 87 0.51 13.36 1.18
CA THR A 87 1.10 14.70 1.10
C THR A 87 0.25 15.79 1.71
N ARG A 88 -1.02 15.94 1.31
CA ARG A 88 -1.89 16.99 1.86
C ARG A 88 -2.78 16.42 2.96
N ALA A 89 -2.84 17.13 4.07
CA ALA A 89 -3.86 16.91 5.08
C ALA A 89 -5.10 17.70 4.67
N GLU A 90 -6.26 17.05 4.70
CA GLU A 90 -7.52 17.64 4.28
C GLU A 90 -8.58 17.44 5.39
N PRO A 91 -9.58 18.34 5.50
CA PRO A 91 -10.58 18.30 6.58
C PRO A 91 -11.64 17.19 6.43
N HIS A 92 -11.50 16.36 5.40
CA HIS A 92 -12.41 15.29 5.02
C HIS A 92 -11.61 14.01 4.79
N ILE A 93 -12.30 12.87 4.68
CA ILE A 93 -11.63 11.59 4.46
C ILE A 93 -11.07 11.55 3.03
N SER A 94 -9.75 11.57 2.92
CA SER A 94 -9.03 11.35 1.66
C SER A 94 -9.09 9.88 1.24
N PHE A 95 -8.89 8.96 2.18
CA PHE A 95 -8.97 7.52 1.90
C PHE A 95 -9.27 6.68 3.14
N LEU A 96 -9.80 5.49 2.87
CA LEU A 96 -9.87 4.35 3.78
C LEU A 96 -8.81 3.33 3.38
N PHE A 97 -7.96 2.90 4.31
CA PHE A 97 -6.90 1.94 4.11
C PHE A 97 -7.14 0.70 5.00
N GLU A 98 -7.73 -0.34 4.43
CA GLU A 98 -8.25 -1.47 5.21
C GLU A 98 -7.78 -2.83 4.72
N ARG A 99 -7.44 -3.73 5.65
CA ARG A 99 -7.11 -5.13 5.31
C ARG A 99 -6.01 -5.23 4.26
N ASN A 100 -5.01 -4.36 4.31
CA ASN A 100 -3.82 -4.46 3.48
C ASN A 100 -2.69 -5.13 4.27
N ILE A 101 -1.72 -5.68 3.55
CA ILE A 101 -0.45 -6.15 4.12
C ILE A 101 0.65 -5.17 3.68
N VAL A 102 1.42 -4.67 4.65
CA VAL A 102 2.61 -3.86 4.40
C VAL A 102 3.83 -4.60 4.95
N TYR A 103 4.70 -5.06 4.05
CA TYR A 103 5.85 -5.92 4.37
C TYR A 103 7.14 -5.26 3.90
N PHE A 104 8.12 -5.04 4.76
CA PHE A 104 9.30 -4.28 4.35
C PHE A 104 10.56 -4.67 5.12
N ASP A 105 11.70 -4.34 4.53
CA ASP A 105 13.04 -4.64 5.06
C ASP A 105 13.95 -3.41 5.07
N GLN A 106 13.44 -2.27 4.64
CA GLN A 106 14.16 -1.01 4.55
C GLN A 106 13.18 0.18 4.56
N GLY A 107 13.73 1.39 4.59
CA GLY A 107 12.93 2.62 4.64
C GLY A 107 12.11 2.73 5.93
N ARG A 108 11.04 3.51 5.87
CA ARG A 108 10.07 3.71 6.97
C ARG A 108 8.64 3.39 6.51
N LEU A 109 7.74 3.13 7.45
CA LEU A 109 6.35 2.83 7.12
C LEU A 109 5.64 4.02 6.45
N LEU A 110 5.62 5.16 7.15
CA LEU A 110 4.87 6.35 6.76
C LEU A 110 5.82 7.48 6.33
N GLY A 111 5.67 7.93 5.07
CA GLY A 111 6.41 9.06 4.51
C GLY A 111 5.56 10.31 4.29
N SER A 112 6.23 11.47 4.19
CA SER A 112 5.62 12.80 4.00
C SER A 112 4.78 13.25 5.21
N ASN A 113 3.47 13.46 5.09
CA ASN A 113 2.64 14.15 6.09
C ASN A 113 1.45 13.30 6.55
N TRP A 114 1.38 12.99 7.84
CA TRP A 114 0.32 12.19 8.47
C TRP A 114 -0.46 12.96 9.55
N SER A 115 -0.36 14.29 9.54
CA SER A 115 -1.13 15.17 10.45
C SER A 115 -2.64 15.21 10.15
N GLY A 116 -3.46 15.43 11.18
CA GLY A 116 -4.91 15.52 11.09
C GLY A 116 -5.59 14.18 10.81
N GLU A 117 -6.93 14.20 10.79
CA GLU A 117 -7.77 12.99 10.86
C GLU A 117 -8.43 12.61 9.52
N GLY A 118 -7.98 13.21 8.41
CA GLY A 118 -8.54 13.04 7.06
C GLY A 118 -8.22 11.69 6.41
N PHE A 119 -7.95 10.65 7.18
CA PHE A 119 -7.73 9.29 6.69
C PHE A 119 -8.18 8.28 7.74
N LYS A 120 -8.51 7.07 7.32
CA LYS A 120 -8.76 5.96 8.25
C LYS A 120 -7.95 4.74 7.84
N MET A 121 -7.24 4.16 8.80
CA MET A 121 -6.49 2.93 8.64
C MET A 121 -6.99 1.92 9.66
N ASP A 122 -7.40 0.73 9.25
CA ASP A 122 -7.84 -0.31 10.19
C ASP A 122 -7.73 -1.73 9.62
N GLY A 123 -7.51 -2.71 10.50
CA GLY A 123 -7.44 -4.12 10.12
C GLY A 123 -6.31 -4.48 9.17
N ASN A 124 -5.21 -3.73 9.19
CA ASN A 124 -4.01 -3.97 8.37
C ASN A 124 -3.01 -4.89 9.09
N VAL A 125 -2.13 -5.52 8.32
CA VAL A 125 -0.98 -6.27 8.84
C VAL A 125 0.30 -5.55 8.44
N TYR A 126 1.09 -5.16 9.43
CA TYR A 126 2.39 -4.53 9.23
C TYR A 126 3.51 -5.47 9.65
N PHE A 127 4.57 -5.56 8.85
CA PHE A 127 5.74 -6.35 9.19
C PHE A 127 7.01 -5.73 8.65
N ASP A 128 7.91 -5.36 9.55
CA ASP A 128 9.27 -4.96 9.24
C ASP A 128 10.20 -6.12 9.61
N THR A 129 10.90 -6.68 8.62
CA THR A 129 11.77 -7.85 8.83
C THR A 129 12.98 -7.53 9.70
N ARG A 130 13.30 -6.25 9.89
CA ARG A 130 14.44 -5.80 10.70
C ARG A 130 14.09 -5.68 12.18
N SER A 131 12.84 -5.36 12.53
CA SER A 131 12.44 -5.07 13.90
C SER A 131 10.91 -5.14 14.10
N PRO A 132 10.42 -5.67 15.23
CA PRO A 132 9.00 -5.57 15.58
C PRO A 132 8.58 -4.14 15.99
N ASP A 133 9.52 -3.25 16.32
CA ASP A 133 9.24 -1.89 16.82
C ASP A 133 9.00 -0.90 15.67
N ILE A 134 7.93 -1.13 14.90
CA ILE A 134 7.54 -0.27 13.78
C ILE A 134 7.06 1.10 14.28
N ARG A 135 7.51 2.17 13.62
CA ARG A 135 7.13 3.55 13.94
C ARG A 135 6.09 4.09 12.94
N PHE A 136 5.06 4.73 13.48
CA PHE A 136 3.98 5.38 12.76
C PHE A 136 4.08 6.88 13.01
N GLU A 137 4.65 7.63 12.05
CA GLU A 137 4.90 9.08 12.22
C GLU A 137 5.70 9.39 13.51
N GLY A 138 6.71 8.56 13.79
CA GLY A 138 7.54 8.68 15.01
C GLY A 138 6.92 8.06 16.28
N LYS A 139 5.62 7.75 16.29
CA LYS A 139 4.93 7.09 17.40
C LYS A 139 5.16 5.57 17.37
N SER A 140 5.11 4.92 18.52
CA SER A 140 4.99 3.46 18.61
C SER A 140 3.63 2.99 18.07
N PHE A 141 3.50 1.70 17.78
CA PHE A 141 2.22 1.14 17.36
C PHE A 141 1.12 1.28 18.42
N GLU A 142 1.46 1.13 19.71
CA GLU A 142 0.49 1.30 20.80
C GLU A 142 0.03 2.76 20.94
N GLU A 143 0.93 3.74 20.81
CA GLU A 143 0.54 5.17 20.81
C GLU A 143 -0.33 5.51 19.60
N TRP A 144 -0.02 4.94 18.43
CA TRP A 144 -0.82 5.09 17.22
C TRP A 144 -2.25 4.54 17.40
N LYS A 145 -2.36 3.37 18.03
CA LYS A 145 -3.65 2.77 18.40
C LYS A 145 -4.41 3.57 19.44
N ALA A 146 -3.72 4.07 20.46
CA ALA A 146 -4.31 4.91 21.49
C ALA A 146 -4.86 6.23 20.92
N ALA A 147 -4.29 6.73 19.83
CA ALA A 147 -4.81 7.87 19.08
C ALA A 147 -6.05 7.54 18.22
N GLY A 148 -6.48 6.28 18.15
CA GLY A 148 -7.69 5.84 17.45
C GLY A 148 -7.45 5.29 16.03
N HIS A 149 -6.20 5.22 15.57
CA HIS A 149 -5.85 4.64 14.28
C HIS A 149 -5.57 3.13 14.41
N ASP A 150 -5.79 2.35 13.36
CA ASP A 150 -5.33 0.96 13.26
C ASP A 150 -5.72 0.07 14.47
N THR A 151 -6.86 0.35 15.10
CA THR A 151 -7.28 -0.29 16.37
C THR A 151 -7.40 -1.82 16.25
N LYS A 152 -7.75 -2.34 15.07
CA LYS A 152 -7.85 -3.77 14.74
C LYS A 152 -6.67 -4.27 13.91
N SER A 153 -5.71 -3.42 13.59
CA SER A 153 -4.49 -3.83 12.90
C SER A 153 -3.53 -4.56 13.85
N ILE A 154 -2.56 -5.26 13.26
CA ILE A 154 -1.51 -5.97 13.99
C ILE A 154 -0.13 -5.72 13.38
N VAL A 155 0.90 -5.85 14.20
CA VAL A 155 2.29 -6.03 13.76
C VAL A 155 2.64 -7.51 13.91
N ALA A 156 2.76 -8.23 12.79
CA ALA A 156 3.03 -9.67 12.79
C ALA A 156 3.51 -10.15 11.41
N ASP A 157 4.30 -11.22 11.38
CA ASP A 157 4.71 -11.87 10.13
C ASP A 157 3.47 -12.36 9.36
N PRO A 158 3.25 -11.90 8.11
CA PRO A 158 2.13 -12.37 7.29
C PRO A 158 2.28 -13.83 6.85
N LEU A 159 3.43 -14.48 7.07
CA LEU A 159 3.74 -15.85 6.66
C LEU A 159 3.67 -16.04 5.14
N PHE A 160 4.34 -15.16 4.39
CA PHE A 160 4.53 -15.35 2.96
C PHE A 160 5.30 -16.65 2.66
N VAL A 161 5.02 -17.26 1.50
CA VAL A 161 5.67 -18.50 1.06
C VAL A 161 7.17 -18.26 0.86
N ASN A 162 7.54 -17.25 0.07
CA ASN A 162 8.93 -16.91 -0.25
C ASN A 162 9.07 -15.44 -0.70
N PRO A 163 8.98 -14.47 0.24
CA PRO A 163 9.00 -13.04 -0.09
C PRO A 163 10.34 -12.58 -0.69
N ALA A 164 11.44 -13.28 -0.41
CA ALA A 164 12.75 -12.99 -1.00
C ALA A 164 12.81 -13.24 -2.53
N ASN A 165 11.86 -14.02 -3.07
CA ASN A 165 11.69 -14.23 -4.51
C ASN A 165 10.34 -13.68 -4.99
N PHE A 166 9.78 -12.69 -4.28
CA PHE A 166 8.52 -12.02 -4.60
C PHE A 166 7.29 -12.94 -4.65
N ASP A 167 7.36 -14.09 -3.98
CA ASP A 167 6.23 -14.99 -3.79
C ASP A 167 5.47 -14.59 -2.51
N PHE A 168 4.50 -13.70 -2.72
CA PHE A 168 3.61 -13.15 -1.68
C PHE A 168 2.36 -14.02 -1.44
N ARG A 169 2.37 -15.29 -1.83
CA ARG A 169 1.33 -16.23 -1.40
C ARG A 169 1.40 -16.43 0.11
N LEU A 170 0.24 -16.50 0.77
CA LEU A 170 0.15 -16.69 2.22
C LEU A 170 0.10 -18.18 2.55
N ARG A 171 0.81 -18.58 3.61
CA ARG A 171 0.64 -19.90 4.21
C ARG A 171 -0.69 -19.95 4.96
N ALA A 172 -1.29 -21.15 5.08
CA ALA A 172 -2.61 -21.34 5.68
C ALA A 172 -2.75 -20.79 7.13
N GLY A 173 -1.66 -20.71 7.89
CA GLY A 173 -1.64 -20.17 9.25
C GLY A 173 -1.54 -18.64 9.35
N SER A 174 -1.48 -17.93 8.22
CA SER A 174 -1.24 -16.49 8.17
C SER A 174 -2.24 -15.70 9.05
N PRO A 175 -1.75 -14.76 9.87
CA PRO A 175 -2.66 -13.89 10.63
C PRO A 175 -3.47 -12.97 9.71
N ALA A 176 -2.96 -12.61 8.53
CA ALA A 176 -3.70 -11.80 7.55
C ALA A 176 -4.97 -12.51 7.09
N LEU A 177 -4.91 -13.83 6.82
CA LEU A 177 -6.08 -14.62 6.44
C LEU A 177 -7.14 -14.63 7.55
N LYS A 178 -6.73 -14.74 8.82
CA LYS A 178 -7.64 -14.68 9.99
C LYS A 178 -8.31 -13.32 10.14
N MET A 179 -7.64 -12.26 9.70
CA MET A 179 -8.18 -10.89 9.67
C MET A 179 -9.05 -10.60 8.44
N GLY A 180 -9.29 -11.59 7.59
CA GLY A 180 -10.16 -11.49 6.43
C GLY A 180 -9.47 -11.05 5.14
N PHE A 181 -8.13 -10.97 5.12
CA PHE A 181 -7.38 -10.80 3.87
C PHE A 181 -7.69 -11.96 2.91
N GLN A 182 -7.99 -11.64 1.67
CA GLN A 182 -8.23 -12.59 0.60
C GLN A 182 -6.96 -12.73 -0.24
N GLN A 183 -6.47 -13.96 -0.38
CA GLN A 183 -5.31 -14.27 -1.22
C GLN A 183 -5.50 -13.69 -2.62
N ILE A 184 -4.50 -12.92 -3.09
CA ILE A 184 -4.49 -12.37 -4.44
C ILE A 184 -3.96 -13.45 -5.39
N ASP A 185 -4.74 -13.79 -6.40
CA ASP A 185 -4.32 -14.64 -7.50
C ASP A 185 -3.71 -13.79 -8.62
N ILE A 186 -2.45 -14.07 -8.92
CA ILE A 186 -1.69 -13.40 -9.99
C ILE A 186 -1.36 -14.35 -11.15
N SER A 187 -1.98 -15.53 -11.22
CA SER A 187 -1.73 -16.51 -12.29
C SER A 187 -2.05 -15.99 -13.70
N THR A 188 -2.86 -14.93 -13.79
CA THR A 188 -3.35 -14.37 -15.06
C THR A 188 -2.85 -12.95 -15.35
N VAL A 189 -1.99 -12.38 -14.49
CA VAL A 189 -1.42 -11.05 -14.71
C VAL A 189 -0.19 -11.13 -15.63
N GLY A 190 0.15 -10.00 -16.27
CA GLY A 190 1.26 -9.91 -17.22
C GLY A 190 0.85 -10.19 -18.66
N PRO A 191 1.81 -10.14 -19.60
CA PRO A 191 1.54 -10.43 -21.01
C PRO A 191 0.98 -11.84 -21.17
N ARG A 192 -0.23 -11.95 -21.72
CA ARG A 192 -0.80 -13.24 -22.07
C ARG A 192 0.00 -13.82 -23.24
N ALA A 193 0.41 -15.08 -23.14
CA ALA A 193 0.92 -15.80 -24.29
C ALA A 193 -0.13 -15.76 -25.42
N PRO A 194 0.26 -15.52 -26.68
CA PRO A 194 -0.67 -15.62 -27.79
C PRO A 194 -1.33 -16.99 -27.79
N ALA A 195 -2.63 -17.07 -28.11
CA ALA A 195 -3.29 -18.35 -28.29
C ALA A 195 -2.58 -19.13 -29.42
N GLY A 196 -2.00 -20.30 -29.09
CA GLY A 196 -1.38 -21.20 -30.07
C GLY A 196 0.15 -21.30 -30.03
N GLN A 197 0.81 -20.94 -28.92
CA GLN A 197 2.20 -21.34 -28.63
C GLN A 197 2.24 -22.42 -27.54
#